data_AF-A0A9K3K8Z4-F1
#
_entry.id   AF-A0A9K3K8Z4-F1
#
_cell.length_a   1.000
_cell.length_b   1.000
_cell.length_c   1.000
_cell.angle_alpha   90.00
_cell.angle_beta   90.00
_cell.angle_gamma   90.00
#
_symmetry.space_group_name_H-M   'P 1'
#
loop_
_entity.id
_entity.type
_entity.pdbx_description
1 polymer ?
#
loop_
_entity_poly.entity_id
_entity_poly.type
_entity_poly.pdbx_seq_one_letter_code
_entity_poly.pdbx_strand_id
1 'polypeptide(L)'
;MSLRRLQDGRRVFVVEGFRPQTLRSRLRLQSSSTTVVEYRRLFHQIFKNHNHGMRMITAYKVIRIVATFGTIGGTKIDCLDGQERLLRWTAMYRATVLQSDVDVGHFPHDLHHVTAQAGHSESSVQESDIGLNSMEISLGDGSRFAILETHSLWNDHNQNTHHPDYILRVSVTALRESGYYDQNIVPLVALLNVVAVSVLTFQDSDLFHRALITLNIAFVEMSIRMTADSHLPSVGYQIRLQRILNEWFVILMMLLLEGMLQRLDRNKAVERDFEEIEAECLLPLTTWTKQQQQEQQPPLSLNRKRGAAGAATASPMPKLVARSPMLQQLGGVYSGSGSVRHKKHNSLDASPF
;
A
#
# COMPACT_ATOMS: atom_id res chain seq x y z
N MET A 1 -7.69 -14.54 -45.57
CA MET A 1 -8.08 -13.55 -44.55
C MET A 1 -9.57 -13.26 -44.70
N SER A 2 -10.40 -13.62 -43.71
CA SER A 2 -11.79 -13.12 -43.67
C SER A 2 -12.10 -12.62 -42.27
N LEU A 3 -12.37 -11.33 -42.14
CA LEU A 3 -12.78 -10.70 -40.90
C LEU A 3 -14.30 -10.88 -40.77
N ARG A 4 -14.77 -11.59 -39.73
CA ARG A 4 -16.21 -11.58 -39.38
C ARG A 4 -16.38 -10.93 -38.01
N ARG A 5 -17.16 -9.84 -37.98
CA ARG A 5 -17.68 -9.25 -36.74
C ARG A 5 -18.77 -10.18 -36.19
N LEU A 6 -18.62 -10.62 -34.94
CA LEU A 6 -19.74 -11.11 -34.12
C LEU A 6 -20.43 -9.91 -33.45
N GLN A 7 -21.74 -10.01 -33.24
CA GLN A 7 -22.61 -8.91 -32.78
C GLN A 7 -22.33 -8.42 -31.35
N ASP A 8 -21.47 -9.09 -30.57
CA ASP A 8 -21.22 -8.78 -29.15
C ASP A 8 -19.92 -7.98 -28.90
N GLY A 9 -19.36 -7.30 -29.92
CA GLY A 9 -18.22 -6.40 -29.74
C GLY A 9 -16.86 -7.06 -29.43
N ARG A 10 -16.82 -8.35 -29.10
CA ARG A 10 -15.58 -9.10 -28.87
C ARG A 10 -14.97 -9.56 -30.19
N ARG A 11 -13.71 -9.20 -30.42
CA ARG A 11 -12.90 -9.74 -31.53
C ARG A 11 -12.25 -11.03 -31.06
N VAL A 12 -12.41 -12.10 -31.83
CA VAL A 12 -11.69 -13.37 -31.65
C VAL A 12 -10.83 -13.56 -32.89
N PHE A 13 -9.52 -13.69 -32.69
CA PHE A 13 -8.60 -14.06 -33.77
C PHE A 13 -8.47 -15.59 -33.78
N VAL A 14 -8.70 -16.18 -34.96
CA VAL A 14 -8.48 -17.59 -35.22
C VAL A 14 -7.14 -17.71 -35.94
N VAL A 15 -6.17 -18.37 -35.33
CA VAL A 15 -4.86 -18.63 -35.92
C VAL A 15 -4.87 -20.03 -36.54
N GLU A 16 -4.57 -20.12 -37.83
CA GLU A 16 -4.38 -21.37 -38.57
C GLU A 16 -2.89 -21.56 -38.89
N GLY A 17 -2.34 -22.75 -38.62
CA GLY A 17 -0.98 -23.12 -39.01
C GLY A 17 -0.72 -24.62 -38.91
N PHE A 18 -0.20 -25.20 -40.00
CA PHE A 18 -0.07 -26.63 -40.30
C PHE A 18 1.39 -26.97 -40.68
N ARG A 19 1.98 -28.02 -40.06
CA ARG A 19 2.77 -29.13 -40.66
C ARG A 19 3.38 -30.03 -39.56
N PRO A 20 3.17 -31.36 -39.58
CA PRO A 20 3.81 -32.29 -38.64
C PRO A 20 5.07 -32.94 -39.24
N GLN A 21 6.05 -33.26 -38.40
CA GLN A 21 7.00 -34.35 -38.63
C GLN A 21 6.50 -35.62 -37.92
N THR A 22 6.71 -36.77 -38.55
CA THR A 22 6.05 -38.04 -38.27
C THR A 22 6.81 -38.86 -37.23
N LEU A 23 6.14 -39.38 -36.19
CA LEU A 23 6.68 -40.47 -35.36
C LEU A 23 5.57 -41.42 -34.87
N ARG A 24 5.83 -42.73 -34.95
CA ARG A 24 4.93 -43.83 -34.56
C ARG A 24 5.50 -44.55 -33.33
N SER A 25 4.70 -44.72 -32.27
CA SER A 25 4.91 -45.84 -31.33
C SER A 25 3.61 -46.28 -30.62
N ARG A 26 3.60 -47.54 -30.17
CA ARG A 26 2.47 -48.28 -29.56
C ARG A 26 2.83 -48.62 -28.11
N LEU A 27 2.04 -48.21 -27.10
CA LEU A 27 2.12 -48.78 -25.74
C LEU A 27 0.75 -49.01 -25.04
N ARG A 28 0.72 -50.04 -24.17
CA ARG A 28 -0.40 -50.49 -23.31
C ARG A 28 -0.32 -49.80 -21.94
N LEU A 29 -1.45 -49.46 -21.34
CA LEU A 29 -1.56 -48.81 -20.01
C LEU A 29 -2.28 -49.70 -18.99
N GLN A 30 -1.69 -49.83 -17.80
CA GLN A 30 -2.36 -50.14 -16.52
C GLN A 30 -2.21 -48.91 -15.63
N SER A 31 -3.27 -48.47 -14.93
CA SER A 31 -3.11 -47.48 -13.85
C SER A 31 -4.19 -47.57 -12.77
N SER A 32 -3.79 -47.31 -11.53
CA SER A 32 -4.62 -47.13 -10.34
C SER A 32 -4.27 -45.80 -9.66
N SER A 33 -5.22 -44.87 -9.56
CA SER A 33 -5.29 -43.79 -8.55
C SER A 33 -6.58 -43.00 -8.74
N THR A 34 -7.28 -42.69 -7.64
CA THR A 34 -8.74 -42.48 -7.57
C THR A 34 -9.24 -41.05 -7.68
N THR A 35 -8.38 -40.04 -7.74
CA THR A 35 -8.80 -38.62 -7.89
C THR A 35 -8.74 -38.09 -9.33
N VAL A 36 -8.18 -38.87 -10.26
CA VAL A 36 -8.17 -38.61 -11.72
C VAL A 36 -9.34 -39.32 -12.44
N VAL A 37 -10.17 -40.06 -11.70
CA VAL A 37 -11.06 -41.09 -12.25
C VAL A 37 -12.34 -40.54 -12.89
N GLU A 38 -12.88 -39.40 -12.43
CA GLU A 38 -14.15 -38.91 -12.97
C GLU A 38 -14.03 -38.30 -14.38
N TYR A 39 -12.92 -37.64 -14.70
CA TYR A 39 -12.72 -37.08 -16.05
C TYR A 39 -12.31 -38.14 -17.08
N ARG A 40 -11.65 -39.21 -16.66
CA ARG A 40 -11.30 -40.33 -17.55
C ARG A 40 -12.54 -41.05 -18.08
N ARG A 41 -13.63 -41.13 -17.28
CA ARG A 41 -14.89 -41.77 -17.69
C ARG A 41 -15.64 -40.98 -18.76
N LEU A 42 -15.79 -39.66 -18.60
CA LEU A 42 -16.46 -38.81 -19.59
C LEU A 42 -15.74 -38.82 -20.95
N PHE A 43 -14.40 -38.82 -20.93
CA PHE A 43 -13.59 -38.85 -22.16
C PHE A 43 -13.63 -40.21 -22.88
N HIS A 44 -13.67 -41.32 -22.13
CA HIS A 44 -13.81 -42.66 -22.71
C HIS A 44 -15.19 -42.92 -23.31
N GLN A 45 -16.24 -42.28 -22.79
CA GLN A 45 -17.63 -42.53 -23.20
C GLN A 45 -17.98 -41.83 -24.52
N ILE A 46 -17.40 -40.65 -24.78
CA ILE A 46 -17.63 -39.91 -26.04
C ILE A 46 -16.94 -40.61 -27.24
N PHE A 47 -15.81 -41.29 -27.03
CA PHE A 47 -15.01 -41.87 -28.12
C PHE A 47 -15.11 -43.40 -28.27
N LYS A 48 -15.82 -44.10 -27.38
CA LYS A 48 -16.10 -45.54 -27.54
C LYS A 48 -16.97 -45.88 -28.75
N ASN A 49 -17.71 -44.91 -29.29
CA ASN A 49 -18.65 -45.12 -30.39
C ASN A 49 -18.06 -44.86 -31.78
N HIS A 50 -16.79 -44.46 -31.92
CA HIS A 50 -16.14 -44.26 -33.23
C HIS A 50 -14.86 -45.10 -33.34
N ASN A 51 -15.03 -46.26 -33.98
CA ASN A 51 -14.07 -47.16 -34.64
C ASN A 51 -12.63 -47.35 -34.11
N HIS A 52 -12.29 -48.64 -34.02
CA HIS A 52 -11.00 -49.23 -33.68
C HIS A 52 -9.83 -48.68 -34.52
N GLY A 53 -8.82 -48.12 -33.86
CA GLY A 53 -7.47 -48.02 -34.43
C GLY A 53 -6.62 -46.81 -34.02
N MET A 54 -7.22 -45.73 -33.50
CA MET A 54 -6.46 -44.58 -33.01
C MET A 54 -6.25 -44.66 -31.50
N ARG A 55 -5.01 -44.95 -31.09
CA ARG A 55 -4.54 -44.67 -29.73
C ARG A 55 -4.35 -43.16 -29.65
N MET A 56 -5.34 -42.46 -29.08
CA MET A 56 -5.18 -41.05 -28.74
C MET A 56 -4.19 -40.94 -27.58
N ILE A 57 -3.16 -40.11 -27.78
CA ILE A 57 -2.31 -39.61 -26.70
C ILE A 57 -3.20 -38.74 -25.83
N THR A 58 -3.41 -39.18 -24.58
CA THR A 58 -4.16 -38.41 -23.61
C THR A 58 -3.33 -37.20 -23.18
N ALA A 59 -3.55 -36.06 -23.84
CA ALA A 59 -2.92 -34.80 -23.46
C ALA A 59 -3.56 -34.29 -22.17
N TYR A 60 -2.99 -34.68 -21.02
CA TYR A 60 -3.38 -34.12 -19.73
C TYR A 60 -2.41 -33.01 -19.31
N LYS A 61 -3.03 -31.89 -18.93
CA LYS A 61 -2.42 -30.60 -18.67
C LYS A 61 -2.22 -30.44 -17.17
N VAL A 62 -0.96 -30.35 -16.74
CA VAL A 62 -0.63 -29.80 -15.43
C VAL A 62 -0.29 -28.34 -15.65
N ILE A 63 -1.23 -27.47 -15.30
CA ILE A 63 -0.92 -26.06 -15.08
C ILE A 63 -0.49 -25.97 -13.62
N ARG A 64 0.80 -25.73 -13.38
CA ARG A 64 1.26 -25.48 -12.01
C ARG A 64 0.69 -24.13 -11.57
N ILE A 65 0.16 -24.09 -10.35
CA ILE A 65 -0.30 -22.88 -9.65
C ILE A 65 -1.58 -22.26 -10.28
N VAL A 66 -2.65 -23.05 -10.35
CA VAL A 66 -3.97 -22.58 -10.80
C VAL A 66 -4.98 -22.70 -9.67
N ALA A 67 -5.65 -21.59 -9.36
CA ALA A 67 -6.74 -21.56 -8.42
C ALA A 67 -8.03 -22.14 -9.02
N THR A 68 -8.33 -21.79 -10.28
CA THR A 68 -9.50 -22.32 -11.00
C THR A 68 -9.16 -22.64 -12.44
N PHE A 69 -9.69 -23.74 -12.97
CA PHE A 69 -9.53 -24.13 -14.37
C PHE A 69 -10.84 -24.65 -14.92
N GLY A 70 -11.24 -24.16 -16.09
CA GLY A 70 -12.46 -24.61 -16.77
C GLY A 70 -12.35 -24.49 -18.27
N THR A 71 -13.11 -25.31 -18.99
CA THR A 71 -13.31 -25.17 -20.43
C THR A 71 -14.44 -24.19 -20.70
N ILE A 72 -14.25 -23.26 -21.63
CA ILE A 72 -15.32 -22.41 -22.15
C ILE A 72 -15.81 -23.05 -23.44
N GLY A 73 -17.08 -23.49 -23.46
CA GLY A 73 -17.68 -24.12 -24.64
C GLY A 73 -17.22 -25.56 -24.89
N GLY A 74 -17.55 -26.07 -26.08
CA GLY A 74 -17.18 -27.42 -26.52
C GLY A 74 -15.78 -27.49 -27.13
N THR A 75 -15.14 -28.64 -27.02
CA THR A 75 -13.90 -28.92 -27.76
C THR A 75 -14.23 -29.32 -29.19
N LYS A 76 -13.44 -28.86 -30.16
CA LYS A 76 -13.60 -29.20 -31.57
C LYS A 76 -12.37 -29.97 -32.05
N ILE A 77 -12.60 -31.08 -32.76
CA ILE A 77 -11.55 -31.88 -33.38
C ILE A 77 -11.83 -31.90 -34.87
N ASP A 78 -10.91 -31.31 -35.65
CA ASP A 78 -10.96 -31.33 -37.10
C ASP A 78 -9.85 -32.26 -37.61
N CYS A 79 -10.17 -33.17 -38.52
CA CYS A 79 -9.16 -33.91 -39.28
C CYS A 79 -8.76 -33.05 -40.48
N LEU A 80 -7.55 -32.49 -40.47
CA LEU A 80 -7.10 -31.58 -41.53
C LEU A 80 -6.59 -32.35 -42.76
N ASP A 81 -6.01 -33.53 -42.54
CA ASP A 81 -5.68 -34.48 -43.59
C ASP A 81 -6.03 -35.91 -43.17
N GLY A 82 -6.92 -36.53 -43.94
CA GLY A 82 -7.38 -37.90 -43.72
C GLY A 82 -6.31 -38.96 -43.99
N GLN A 83 -5.28 -38.66 -44.80
CA GLN A 83 -4.20 -39.61 -45.08
C GLN A 83 -3.09 -39.55 -44.03
N GLU A 84 -2.61 -38.35 -43.70
CA GLU A 84 -1.55 -38.16 -42.70
C GLU A 84 -2.05 -38.23 -41.25
N ARG A 85 -3.38 -38.33 -41.05
CA ARG A 85 -4.02 -38.31 -39.72
C ARG A 85 -3.66 -37.05 -38.94
N LEU A 86 -3.49 -35.92 -39.62
CA LEU A 86 -3.27 -34.67 -38.92
C LEU A 86 -4.58 -34.20 -38.28
N LEU A 87 -4.56 -34.16 -36.96
CA LEU A 87 -5.68 -33.69 -36.16
C LEU A 87 -5.40 -32.29 -35.65
N ARG A 88 -6.37 -31.39 -35.84
CA ARG A 88 -6.42 -30.10 -35.16
C ARG A 88 -7.42 -30.20 -34.02
N TRP A 89 -6.90 -30.03 -32.81
CA TRP A 89 -7.72 -29.92 -31.62
C TRP A 89 -7.79 -28.46 -31.19
N THR A 90 -9.00 -27.93 -31.03
CA THR A 90 -9.25 -26.55 -30.60
C THR A 90 -10.12 -26.57 -29.36
N ALA A 91 -9.67 -25.89 -28.31
CA ALA A 91 -10.37 -25.76 -27.05
C ALA A 91 -10.11 -24.37 -26.44
N MET A 92 -11.13 -23.80 -25.79
CA MET A 92 -11.01 -22.54 -25.07
C MET A 92 -11.01 -22.82 -23.56
N TYR A 93 -10.13 -22.15 -22.85
CA TYR A 93 -9.93 -22.35 -21.42
C TYR A 93 -10.09 -21.04 -20.66
N ARG A 94 -10.65 -21.14 -19.46
CA ARG A 94 -10.58 -20.12 -18.42
C ARG A 94 -9.69 -20.65 -17.31
N ALA A 95 -8.73 -19.84 -16.89
CA ALA A 95 -7.89 -20.18 -15.76
C ALA A 95 -7.67 -18.96 -14.87
N THR A 96 -7.63 -19.18 -13.55
CA THR A 96 -7.10 -18.21 -12.59
C THR A 96 -5.75 -18.71 -12.13
N VAL A 97 -4.68 -18.08 -12.58
CA VAL A 97 -3.30 -18.46 -12.25
C VAL A 97 -2.86 -17.65 -11.03
N LEU A 98 -2.34 -18.31 -9.99
CA LEU A 98 -1.77 -17.56 -8.85
C LEU A 98 -0.35 -17.13 -9.21
N GLN A 99 0.00 -15.90 -8.85
CA GLN A 99 1.33 -15.35 -9.00
C GLN A 99 1.96 -15.23 -7.61
N SER A 100 3.13 -15.83 -7.39
CA SER A 100 3.82 -15.81 -6.10
C SER A 100 4.51 -14.48 -5.81
N ASP A 101 5.02 -13.83 -6.85
CA ASP A 101 6.02 -12.76 -6.72
C ASP A 101 5.50 -11.44 -7.29
N VAL A 102 4.37 -10.96 -6.77
CA VAL A 102 3.83 -9.64 -7.10
C VAL A 102 4.35 -8.62 -6.09
N ASP A 103 5.39 -7.89 -6.47
CA ASP A 103 5.89 -6.74 -5.70
C ASP A 103 5.16 -5.46 -6.13
N VAL A 104 4.54 -4.77 -5.17
CA VAL A 104 3.88 -3.47 -5.34
C VAL A 104 4.63 -2.36 -4.59
N GLY A 105 5.88 -2.61 -4.16
CA GLY A 105 6.70 -1.60 -3.47
C GLY A 105 6.92 -0.34 -4.30
N HIS A 106 6.94 -0.47 -5.63
CA HIS A 106 7.14 0.62 -6.57
C HIS A 106 5.85 1.31 -7.06
N PHE A 107 4.70 0.97 -6.50
CA PHE A 107 3.42 1.58 -6.89
C PHE A 107 3.48 3.12 -6.85
N PRO A 108 2.91 3.83 -7.86
CA PRO A 108 2.09 3.32 -8.96
C PRO A 108 2.88 2.91 -10.24
N HIS A 109 4.21 2.95 -10.20
CA HIS A 109 5.08 2.63 -11.33
C HIS A 109 5.67 1.22 -11.24
N ASP A 110 4.91 0.30 -10.68
CA ASP A 110 5.27 -1.09 -10.54
C ASP A 110 5.14 -1.84 -11.88
N LEU A 111 6.06 -2.77 -12.07
CA LEU A 111 6.13 -3.66 -13.22
C LEU A 111 6.02 -5.09 -12.70
N HIS A 112 5.14 -5.86 -13.32
CA HIS A 112 4.86 -7.23 -12.90
C HIS A 112 5.14 -8.21 -14.03
N HIS A 113 5.80 -9.31 -13.68
CA HIS A 113 5.99 -10.43 -14.59
C HIS A 113 4.96 -11.51 -14.27
N VAL A 114 3.90 -11.55 -15.08
CA VAL A 114 2.84 -12.55 -14.96
C VAL A 114 3.24 -13.77 -15.75
N THR A 115 3.32 -14.93 -15.11
CA THR A 115 3.70 -16.18 -15.77
C THR A 115 2.59 -17.21 -15.75
N ALA A 116 2.43 -17.92 -16.85
CA ALA A 116 1.55 -19.08 -16.99
C ALA A 116 2.39 -20.25 -17.53
N GLN A 117 2.29 -21.40 -16.87
CA GLN A 117 3.07 -22.58 -17.22
C GLN A 117 2.12 -23.71 -17.59
N ALA A 118 2.26 -24.26 -18.78
CA ALA A 118 1.54 -25.44 -19.22
C ALA A 118 2.56 -26.55 -19.46
N GLY A 119 2.45 -27.63 -18.69
CA GLY A 119 3.33 -28.79 -18.85
C GLY A 119 2.55 -30.09 -18.88
N HIS A 120 3.24 -31.13 -19.31
CA HIS A 120 2.79 -32.50 -19.12
C HIS A 120 3.46 -33.08 -17.87
N SER A 121 2.71 -33.87 -17.11
CA SER A 121 3.19 -34.48 -15.86
C SER A 121 2.83 -35.96 -15.88
N GLU A 122 3.48 -36.74 -16.76
CA GLU A 122 3.50 -38.20 -16.62
C GLU A 122 4.91 -38.71 -16.88
N SER A 123 5.40 -39.52 -15.95
CA SER A 123 6.73 -40.15 -15.93
C SER A 123 6.93 -41.24 -16.99
N SER A 124 6.07 -41.35 -18.00
CA SER A 124 6.04 -42.53 -18.89
C SER A 124 5.84 -42.26 -20.37
N VAL A 125 5.79 -41.00 -20.82
CA VAL A 125 5.61 -40.70 -22.23
C VAL A 125 6.96 -40.59 -22.94
N GLN A 126 7.17 -41.53 -23.86
CA GLN A 126 8.21 -41.52 -24.88
C GLN A 126 8.14 -40.21 -25.68
N GLU A 127 9.27 -39.50 -25.77
CA GLU A 127 9.58 -38.33 -26.61
C GLU A 127 8.40 -37.81 -27.45
N SER A 128 7.65 -36.86 -26.91
CA SER A 128 6.76 -36.01 -27.68
C SER A 128 7.39 -34.63 -27.80
N ASP A 129 7.89 -34.29 -28.98
CA ASP A 129 8.33 -32.92 -29.29
C ASP A 129 7.10 -32.02 -29.34
N ILE A 130 7.06 -31.05 -28.43
CA ILE A 130 6.01 -30.03 -28.39
C ILE A 130 6.61 -28.75 -28.97
N GLY A 131 6.10 -28.32 -30.12
CA GLY A 131 6.45 -27.04 -30.75
C GLY A 131 5.44 -25.94 -30.41
N LEU A 132 5.92 -24.72 -30.17
CA LEU A 132 5.07 -23.52 -30.10
C LEU A 132 5.10 -22.80 -31.45
N ASN A 133 3.98 -22.76 -32.15
CA ASN A 133 3.91 -22.14 -33.47
C ASN A 133 3.75 -20.62 -33.42
N SER A 134 2.87 -20.14 -32.53
CA SER A 134 2.57 -18.72 -32.38
C SER A 134 1.90 -18.47 -31.05
N MET A 135 2.13 -17.29 -30.49
CA MET A 135 1.45 -16.83 -29.29
C MET A 135 0.99 -15.39 -29.45
N GLU A 136 -0.28 -15.14 -29.14
CA GLU A 136 -0.85 -13.80 -29.06
C GLU A 136 -1.44 -13.60 -27.68
N ILE A 137 -1.22 -12.43 -27.09
CA ILE A 137 -1.72 -12.06 -25.78
C ILE A 137 -2.42 -10.72 -25.91
N SER A 138 -3.67 -10.69 -25.47
CA SER A 138 -4.48 -9.48 -25.40
C SER A 138 -4.95 -9.26 -23.98
N LEU A 139 -4.90 -8.02 -23.50
CA LEU A 139 -5.61 -7.62 -22.29
C LEU A 139 -7.09 -7.41 -22.59
N GLY A 140 -7.94 -7.64 -21.60
CA GLY A 140 -9.35 -7.27 -21.68
C GLY A 140 -9.53 -5.76 -21.57
N ASP A 141 -10.61 -5.25 -22.17
CA ASP A 141 -10.98 -3.84 -22.05
C ASP A 141 -11.10 -3.42 -20.57
N GLY A 142 -10.48 -2.30 -20.20
CA GLY A 142 -10.46 -1.77 -18.83
C GLY A 142 -9.32 -2.27 -17.96
N SER A 143 -8.29 -2.91 -18.52
CA SER A 143 -7.07 -3.24 -17.77
C SER A 143 -6.32 -1.97 -17.38
N ARG A 144 -6.04 -1.79 -16.08
CA ARG A 144 -5.13 -0.73 -15.56
C ARG A 144 -3.65 -1.03 -15.81
N PHE A 145 -3.35 -1.82 -16.84
CA PHE A 145 -2.03 -2.32 -17.16
C PHE A 145 -1.82 -2.25 -18.67
N ALA A 146 -0.61 -1.90 -19.09
CA ALA A 146 -0.14 -2.03 -20.45
C ALA A 146 0.78 -3.26 -20.57
N ILE A 147 0.63 -4.05 -21.65
CA ILE A 147 1.61 -5.09 -21.99
C ILE A 147 2.81 -4.39 -22.58
N LEU A 148 3.97 -4.58 -21.97
CA LEU A 148 5.24 -4.13 -22.53
C LEU A 148 5.83 -5.22 -23.43
N GLU A 149 5.95 -6.42 -22.89
CA GLU A 149 6.66 -7.52 -23.54
C GLU A 149 5.99 -8.87 -23.26
N THR A 150 6.10 -9.77 -24.23
CA THR A 150 5.67 -11.15 -24.11
C THR A 150 6.87 -12.05 -24.41
N HIS A 151 7.18 -12.92 -23.46
CA HIS A 151 8.28 -13.88 -23.56
C HIS A 151 7.71 -15.29 -23.46
N SER A 152 7.97 -16.12 -24.46
CA SER A 152 7.69 -17.55 -24.41
C SER A 152 9.01 -18.30 -24.31
N LEU A 153 9.22 -19.01 -23.20
CA LEU A 153 10.42 -19.80 -22.97
C LEU A 153 10.03 -21.27 -22.89
N TRP A 154 10.70 -22.07 -23.72
CA TRP A 154 10.78 -23.52 -23.55
C TRP A 154 11.85 -23.78 -22.52
N ASN A 155 11.45 -24.17 -21.31
CA ASN A 155 12.37 -24.52 -20.25
C ASN A 155 12.34 -26.02 -20.05
N ASP A 156 13.45 -26.69 -20.37
CA ASP A 156 13.72 -28.04 -19.89
C ASP A 156 14.01 -27.95 -18.40
N HIS A 157 12.97 -28.14 -17.60
CA HIS A 157 13.04 -27.96 -16.17
C HIS A 157 13.60 -29.20 -15.48
N ASN A 158 14.85 -29.59 -15.77
CA ASN A 158 15.81 -30.00 -14.74
C ASN A 158 17.20 -30.39 -15.25
N GLN A 159 18.22 -29.98 -14.48
CA GLN A 159 19.51 -30.66 -14.41
C GLN A 159 19.57 -31.74 -13.30
N ASN A 160 18.57 -31.85 -12.41
CA ASN A 160 18.65 -32.69 -11.21
C ASN A 160 17.45 -33.62 -10.89
N THR A 161 16.41 -33.70 -11.72
CA THR A 161 15.37 -34.75 -11.58
C THR A 161 15.49 -35.75 -12.70
N HIS A 162 15.41 -37.04 -12.36
CA HIS A 162 15.51 -38.17 -13.30
C HIS A 162 14.45 -38.21 -14.41
N HIS A 163 13.52 -37.25 -14.44
CA HIS A 163 12.57 -37.06 -15.54
C HIS A 163 12.53 -35.58 -15.94
N PRO A 164 12.85 -35.23 -17.21
CA PRO A 164 12.66 -33.89 -17.72
C PRO A 164 11.16 -33.65 -17.94
N ASP A 165 10.59 -32.73 -17.16
CA ASP A 165 9.24 -32.22 -17.43
C ASP A 165 9.35 -31.15 -18.53
N TYR A 166 8.73 -31.41 -19.67
CA TYR A 166 8.56 -30.42 -20.74
C TYR A 166 7.48 -29.41 -20.34
N ILE A 167 7.88 -28.17 -20.06
CA ILE A 167 6.98 -27.10 -19.62
C ILE A 167 7.09 -25.91 -20.58
N LEU A 168 5.96 -25.58 -21.21
CA LEU A 168 5.80 -24.31 -21.90
C LEU A 168 5.55 -23.22 -20.86
N ARG A 169 6.50 -22.29 -20.73
CA ARG A 169 6.35 -21.10 -19.90
C ARG A 169 6.04 -19.90 -20.79
N VAL A 170 4.92 -19.28 -20.50
CA VAL A 170 4.52 -17.99 -21.04
C VAL A 170 4.71 -16.96 -19.94
N SER A 171 5.36 -15.86 -20.26
CA SER A 171 5.54 -14.73 -19.36
C SER A 171 5.15 -13.44 -20.05
N VAL A 172 4.43 -12.59 -19.33
CA VAL A 172 3.96 -11.29 -19.79
C VAL A 172 4.47 -10.25 -18.82
N THR A 173 5.13 -9.23 -19.34
CA THR A 173 5.52 -8.08 -18.56
C THR A 173 4.42 -7.03 -18.67
N ALA A 174 3.75 -6.78 -17.54
CA ALA A 174 2.66 -5.82 -17.42
C ALA A 174 3.13 -4.61 -16.60
N LEU A 175 3.01 -3.41 -17.16
CA LEU A 175 3.27 -2.15 -16.47
C LEU A 175 1.95 -1.53 -16.03
N ARG A 176 1.85 -1.09 -14.78
CA ARG A 176 0.65 -0.39 -14.32
C ARG A 176 0.51 0.96 -15.00
N GLU A 177 -0.72 1.34 -15.34
CA GLU A 177 -1.04 2.69 -15.77
C GLU A 177 -0.97 3.65 -14.58
N SER A 178 0.14 4.37 -14.45
CA SER A 178 0.37 5.35 -13.38
C SER A 178 -0.26 6.72 -13.65
N GLY A 179 -0.79 6.95 -14.85
CA GLY A 179 -1.20 8.28 -15.33
C GLY A 179 -2.15 9.03 -14.39
N TYR A 180 -3.09 8.32 -13.73
CA TYR A 180 -3.98 8.95 -12.75
C TYR A 180 -3.20 9.59 -11.58
N TYR A 181 -2.22 8.88 -11.01
CA TYR A 181 -1.45 9.36 -9.87
C TYR A 181 -0.50 10.48 -10.28
N ASP A 182 0.16 10.33 -11.43
CA ASP A 182 1.16 11.27 -11.92
C ASP A 182 0.56 12.60 -12.36
N GLN A 183 -0.62 12.57 -12.97
CA GLN A 183 -1.25 13.76 -13.53
C GLN A 183 -2.18 14.46 -12.55
N ASN A 184 -2.74 13.75 -11.57
CA ASN A 184 -3.74 14.30 -10.65
C ASN A 184 -3.22 14.41 -9.22
N ILE A 185 -2.74 13.31 -8.64
CA ILE A 185 -2.42 13.27 -7.20
C ILE A 185 -1.11 13.99 -6.91
N VAL A 186 -0.02 13.62 -7.57
CA VAL A 186 1.31 14.19 -7.30
C VAL A 186 1.35 15.71 -7.54
N PRO A 187 0.83 16.26 -8.66
CA PRO A 187 0.85 17.70 -8.88
C PRO A 187 -0.03 18.47 -7.91
N LEU A 188 -1.18 17.91 -7.52
CA LEU A 188 -2.08 18.54 -6.56
C LEU A 188 -1.40 18.68 -5.19
N VAL A 189 -0.81 17.61 -4.67
CA VAL A 189 -0.13 17.68 -3.36
C VAL A 189 1.15 18.54 -3.45
N ALA A 190 1.81 18.59 -4.60
CA ALA A 190 2.97 19.46 -4.81
C ALA A 190 2.55 20.94 -4.75
N LEU A 191 1.45 21.28 -5.43
CA LEU A 191 0.88 22.63 -5.40
C LEU A 191 0.46 23.03 -3.98
N LEU A 192 -0.19 22.12 -3.24
CA LEU A 192 -0.56 22.35 -1.84
C LEU A 192 0.66 22.67 -0.97
N ASN A 193 1.77 21.95 -1.14
CA ASN A 193 3.02 22.24 -0.43
C ASN A 193 3.66 23.57 -0.85
N VAL A 194 3.63 23.92 -2.14
CA VAL A 194 4.09 25.24 -2.60
C VAL A 194 3.26 26.35 -1.96
N VAL A 195 1.94 26.19 -1.90
CA VAL A 195 1.06 27.14 -1.21
C VAL A 195 1.40 27.19 0.29
N ALA A 196 1.60 26.05 0.95
CA ALA A 196 1.98 26.01 2.36
C ALA A 196 3.31 26.73 2.64
N VAL A 197 4.32 26.57 1.78
CA VAL A 197 5.59 27.32 1.89
C VAL A 197 5.37 28.82 1.64
N SER A 198 4.50 29.19 0.69
CA SER A 198 4.20 30.60 0.41
C SER A 198 3.55 31.32 1.60
N VAL A 199 2.86 30.60 2.48
CA VAL A 199 2.26 31.16 3.70
C VAL A 199 3.33 31.74 4.64
N LEU A 200 4.57 31.26 4.58
CA LEU A 200 5.68 31.84 5.36
C LEU A 200 6.00 33.29 4.95
N THR A 201 5.60 33.72 3.75
CA THR A 201 5.86 35.07 3.25
C THR A 201 4.88 36.13 3.77
N PHE A 202 3.78 35.73 4.41
CA PHE A 202 2.87 36.69 5.03
C PHE A 202 3.57 37.50 6.13
N GLN A 203 2.95 38.56 6.64
CA GLN A 203 3.51 39.28 7.80
C GLN A 203 3.20 38.53 9.09
N ASP A 204 4.06 38.70 10.10
CA ASP A 204 3.92 37.96 11.36
C ASP A 204 2.70 38.42 12.18
N SER A 205 2.13 39.59 11.86
CA SER A 205 0.85 40.06 12.41
C SER A 205 -0.30 39.11 12.08
N ASP A 206 -0.20 38.38 10.97
CA ASP A 206 -1.25 37.51 10.44
C ASP A 206 -1.06 36.03 10.83
N LEU A 207 -0.47 35.77 11.99
CA LEU A 207 -0.17 34.40 12.45
C LEU A 207 -1.41 33.49 12.47
N PHE A 208 -2.58 34.04 12.84
CA PHE A 208 -3.84 33.30 12.80
C PHE A 208 -4.20 32.83 11.38
N HIS A 209 -4.06 33.72 10.39
CA HIS A 209 -4.33 33.37 8.99
C HIS A 209 -3.32 32.34 8.47
N ARG A 210 -2.04 32.48 8.82
CA ARG A 210 -1.01 31.51 8.46
C ARG A 210 -1.32 30.11 9.00
N ALA A 211 -1.67 30.02 10.29
CA ALA A 211 -2.02 28.77 10.94
C ALA A 211 -3.30 28.15 10.33
N LEU A 212 -4.31 28.97 10.06
CA LEU A 212 -5.57 28.52 9.47
C LEU A 212 -5.38 27.95 8.05
N ILE A 213 -4.60 28.62 7.20
CA ILE A 213 -4.31 28.14 5.84
C ILE A 213 -3.52 26.83 5.91
N THR A 214 -2.45 26.78 6.70
CA THR A 214 -1.61 25.57 6.84
C THR A 214 -2.42 24.39 7.37
N LEU A 215 -3.31 24.62 8.35
CA LEU A 215 -4.18 23.59 8.90
C LEU A 215 -5.22 23.10 7.87
N ASN A 216 -5.80 23.99 7.08
CA ASN A 216 -6.71 23.60 6.00
C ASN A 216 -5.99 22.74 4.95
N ILE A 217 -4.74 23.09 4.60
CA ILE A 217 -3.94 22.29 3.69
C ILE A 217 -3.63 20.90 4.31
N ALA A 218 -3.26 20.82 5.59
CA ALA A 218 -3.08 19.55 6.30
C ALA A 218 -4.32 18.64 6.19
N PHE A 219 -5.53 19.20 6.37
CA PHE A 219 -6.76 18.42 6.25
C PHE A 219 -7.00 17.90 4.82
N VAL A 220 -6.73 18.72 3.81
CA VAL A 220 -6.86 18.31 2.40
C VAL A 220 -5.84 17.22 2.07
N GLU A 221 -4.57 17.37 2.47
CA GLU A 221 -3.56 16.35 2.26
C GLU A 221 -3.88 15.04 2.97
N MET A 222 -4.37 15.11 4.22
CA MET A 222 -4.81 13.93 4.95
C MET A 222 -5.98 13.23 4.26
N SER A 223 -6.92 14.00 3.69
CA SER A 223 -8.05 13.46 2.93
C SER A 223 -7.58 12.76 1.65
N ILE A 224 -6.70 13.40 0.88
CA ILE A 224 -6.09 12.81 -0.33
C ILE A 224 -5.36 11.52 0.03
N ARG A 225 -4.61 11.52 1.13
CA ARG A 225 -3.91 10.34 1.62
C ARG A 225 -4.88 9.21 1.98
N MET A 226 -5.93 9.48 2.74
CA MET A 226 -6.92 8.46 3.10
C MET A 226 -7.60 7.87 1.84
N THR A 227 -7.92 8.72 0.86
CA THR A 227 -8.48 8.25 -0.42
C THR A 227 -7.47 7.40 -1.18
N ALA A 228 -6.21 7.85 -1.30
CA ALA A 228 -5.15 7.08 -1.95
C ALA A 228 -4.94 5.72 -1.27
N ASP A 229 -4.82 5.71 0.06
CA ASP A 229 -4.63 4.49 0.87
C ASP A 229 -5.80 3.50 0.69
N SER A 230 -7.03 3.97 0.50
CA SER A 230 -8.18 3.08 0.25
C SER A 230 -8.14 2.37 -1.11
N HIS A 231 -7.39 2.91 -2.07
CA HIS A 231 -7.16 2.30 -3.38
C HIS A 231 -5.88 1.46 -3.46
N LEU A 232 -5.01 1.55 -2.45
CA LEU A 232 -3.79 0.76 -2.40
C LEU A 232 -4.08 -0.68 -1.97
N PRO A 233 -3.36 -1.66 -2.54
CA PRO A 233 -3.43 -3.03 -2.03
C PRO A 233 -2.92 -3.08 -0.58
N SER A 234 -3.64 -3.82 0.26
CA SER A 234 -3.20 -4.07 1.64
C SER A 234 -1.98 -4.99 1.60
N VAL A 235 -0.81 -4.43 1.89
CA VAL A 235 0.47 -5.15 1.97
C VAL A 235 1.16 -4.87 3.30
N GLY A 236 1.93 -5.84 3.79
CA GLY A 236 2.63 -5.74 5.07
C GLY A 236 3.91 -4.89 5.06
N TYR A 237 4.21 -4.22 3.94
CA TYR A 237 5.39 -3.38 3.75
C TYR A 237 5.01 -1.98 3.26
N GLN A 238 5.94 -1.04 3.36
CA GLN A 238 5.70 0.35 2.95
C GLN A 238 5.81 0.52 1.44
N ILE A 239 4.77 1.07 0.81
CA ILE A 239 4.74 1.39 -0.62
C ILE A 239 5.43 2.75 -0.87
N ARG A 240 6.09 2.91 -2.04
CA ARG A 240 6.76 4.15 -2.45
C ARG A 240 5.85 5.38 -2.42
N LEU A 241 4.63 5.30 -2.97
CA LEU A 241 3.67 6.41 -2.94
C LEU A 241 3.34 6.84 -1.49
N GLN A 242 3.16 5.89 -0.58
CA GLN A 242 2.92 6.19 0.84
C GLN A 242 4.12 6.88 1.48
N ARG A 243 5.36 6.49 1.12
CA ARG A 243 6.57 7.19 1.56
C ARG A 243 6.58 8.65 1.11
N ILE A 244 6.31 8.91 -0.17
CA ILE A 244 6.28 10.28 -0.72
C ILE A 244 5.22 11.13 -0.01
N LEU A 245 3.99 10.61 0.13
CA LEU A 245 2.92 11.32 0.83
C LEU A 245 3.25 11.59 2.31
N ASN A 246 3.91 10.64 2.98
CA ASN A 246 4.37 10.83 4.36
C ASN A 246 5.46 11.89 4.48
N GLU A 247 6.44 11.91 3.57
CA GLU A 247 7.51 12.90 3.56
C GLU A 247 6.94 14.32 3.39
N TRP A 248 5.97 14.49 2.48
CA TRP A 248 5.33 15.78 2.24
C TRP A 248 4.49 16.23 3.43
N PHE A 249 3.74 15.30 4.03
CA PHE A 249 2.98 15.58 5.26
C PHE A 249 3.90 15.99 6.42
N VAL A 250 5.08 15.37 6.56
CA VAL A 250 6.06 15.75 7.60
C VAL A 250 6.58 17.17 7.38
N ILE A 251 6.87 17.56 6.13
CA ILE A 251 7.26 18.93 5.80
C ILE A 251 6.17 19.91 6.24
N LEU A 252 4.91 19.62 5.95
CA LEU A 252 3.79 20.46 6.36
C LEU A 252 3.64 20.55 7.88
N MET A 253 3.85 19.45 8.62
CA MET A 253 3.86 19.46 10.08
C MET A 253 5.02 20.31 10.64
N MET A 254 6.19 20.30 10.00
CA MET A 254 7.31 21.15 10.40
C MET A 254 7.00 22.63 10.19
N LEU A 255 6.34 23.00 9.08
CA LEU A 255 5.89 24.37 8.84
C LEU A 255 4.87 24.83 9.90
N LEU A 256 3.94 23.96 10.27
CA LEU A 256 2.98 24.24 11.33
C LEU A 256 3.68 24.45 12.68
N LEU A 257 4.64 23.58 13.02
CA LEU A 257 5.41 23.66 14.25
C LEU A 257 6.25 24.94 14.30
N GLU A 258 6.89 25.32 13.20
CA GLU A 258 7.65 26.56 13.07
C GLU A 258 6.76 27.78 13.35
N GLY A 259 5.56 27.83 12.75
CA GLY A 259 4.60 28.91 13.01
C GLY A 259 4.17 29.00 14.48
N MET A 260 4.05 27.85 15.16
CA MET A 260 3.73 27.81 16.59
C MET A 260 4.92 28.24 17.47
N LEU A 261 6.15 27.90 17.10
CA LEU A 261 7.36 28.31 17.79
C LEU A 261 7.58 29.83 17.69
N GLN A 262 7.41 30.40 16.49
CA GLN A 262 7.47 31.85 16.28
C GLN A 262 6.48 32.61 17.17
N ARG A 263 5.28 32.05 17.39
CA ARG A 263 4.30 32.62 18.32
C ARG A 263 4.78 32.61 19.77
N LEU A 264 5.36 31.49 20.19
CA LEU A 264 5.85 31.33 21.56
C LEU A 264 6.97 32.32 21.87
N ASP A 265 7.90 32.51 20.92
CA ASP A 265 9.00 33.46 21.08
C ASP A 265 8.51 34.91 21.16
N ARG A 266 7.48 35.26 20.38
CA ARG A 266 6.83 36.57 20.48
C ARG A 266 6.15 36.80 21.82
N ASN A 267 5.42 35.81 22.34
CA ASN A 267 4.79 35.93 23.65
C ASN A 267 5.84 36.17 24.75
N LYS A 268 6.97 35.48 24.70
CA LYS A 268 8.09 35.70 25.64
C LYS A 268 8.78 37.05 25.47
N ALA A 269 8.82 37.60 24.25
CA ALA A 269 9.32 38.95 24.03
C ALA A 269 8.39 39.98 24.69
N VAL A 270 7.08 39.85 24.50
CA VAL A 270 6.08 40.72 25.13
C VAL A 270 6.12 40.63 26.66
N GLU A 271 6.29 39.43 27.23
CA GLU A 271 6.46 39.25 28.68
C GLU A 271 7.71 39.98 29.19
N ARG A 272 8.84 39.88 28.48
CA ARG A 272 10.08 40.59 28.84
C ARG A 272 9.93 42.11 28.76
N ASP A 273 9.28 42.61 27.71
CA ASP A 273 9.02 44.05 27.55
C ASP A 273 8.13 44.57 28.69
N PHE A 274 7.16 43.76 29.15
CA PHE A 274 6.31 44.11 30.28
C PHE A 274 7.09 44.13 31.60
N GLU A 275 7.97 43.15 31.84
CA GLU A 275 8.85 43.12 33.01
C GLU A 275 9.82 44.31 33.03
N GLU A 276 10.34 44.74 31.87
CA GLU A 276 11.22 45.91 31.75
C GLU A 276 10.46 47.22 32.04
N ILE A 277 9.25 47.38 31.51
CA ILE A 277 8.38 48.53 31.81
C ILE A 277 8.00 48.55 33.30
N GLU A 278 7.68 47.39 33.89
CA GLU A 278 7.37 47.30 35.31
C GLU A 278 8.59 47.66 36.17
N ALA A 279 9.79 47.20 35.80
CA ALA A 279 11.04 47.59 36.46
C ALA A 279 11.29 49.11 36.35
N GLU A 280 11.17 49.70 35.16
CA GLU A 280 11.35 51.14 34.94
C GLU A 280 10.32 52.00 35.69
N CYS A 281 9.07 51.54 35.79
CA CYS A 281 8.01 52.28 36.49
C CYS A 281 8.05 52.11 38.02
N LEU A 282 8.44 50.93 38.52
CA LEU A 282 8.48 50.64 39.96
C LEU A 282 9.79 51.06 40.64
N LEU A 283 10.91 51.14 39.92
CA LEU A 283 12.19 51.63 40.47
C LEU A 283 12.09 53.07 41.03
N PRO A 284 11.47 54.04 40.35
CA PRO A 284 11.21 55.38 40.89
C PRO A 284 10.30 55.37 42.13
N LEU A 285 9.28 54.51 42.14
CA LEU A 285 8.33 54.45 43.25
C LEU A 285 8.96 53.86 44.53
N THR A 286 9.80 52.84 44.37
CA THR A 286 10.51 52.19 45.47
C THR A 286 11.67 53.05 46.00
N THR A 287 12.32 53.83 45.14
CA THR A 287 13.32 54.82 45.57
C THR A 287 12.67 56.00 46.30
N TRP A 288 11.52 56.50 45.82
CA TRP A 288 10.77 57.56 46.49
C TRP A 288 10.26 57.14 47.87
N THR A 289 9.72 55.93 48.01
CA THR A 289 9.26 55.41 49.31
C THR A 289 10.41 55.19 50.30
N LYS A 290 11.58 54.73 49.83
CA LYS A 290 12.79 54.65 50.67
C LYS A 290 13.28 56.04 51.11
N GLN A 291 13.21 57.03 50.23
CA GLN A 291 13.59 58.41 50.55
C GLN A 291 12.65 59.03 51.61
N GLN A 292 11.34 58.82 51.47
CA GLN A 292 10.34 59.20 52.47
C GLN A 292 10.56 58.52 53.83
N GLN A 293 10.89 57.22 53.85
CA GLN A 293 11.22 56.52 55.10
C GLN A 293 12.50 57.03 55.76
N GLN A 294 13.48 57.45 54.96
CA GLN A 294 14.74 57.98 55.49
C GLN A 294 14.57 59.38 56.09
N GLU A 295 13.66 60.21 55.56
CA GLU A 295 13.30 61.51 56.15
C GLU A 295 12.48 61.37 57.44
N GLN A 296 11.74 60.28 57.63
CA GLN A 296 10.94 60.05 58.85
C GLN A 296 11.70 59.34 59.97
N GLN A 297 12.95 58.91 59.78
CA GLN A 297 13.74 58.33 60.87
C GLN A 297 14.33 59.44 61.76
N PRO A 298 13.98 59.51 63.06
CA PRO A 298 14.56 60.49 63.96
C PRO A 298 16.06 60.24 64.12
N PRO A 299 16.89 61.29 64.28
CA PRO A 299 18.33 61.16 64.37
C PRO A 299 18.70 60.29 65.58
N LEU A 300 19.28 59.12 65.30
CA LEU A 300 19.82 58.22 66.32
C LEU A 300 20.92 58.98 67.08
N SER A 301 20.63 59.28 68.33
CA SER A 301 21.57 59.92 69.25
C SER A 301 22.76 58.99 69.49
N LEU A 302 23.94 59.46 69.02
CA LEU A 302 25.25 58.89 69.29
C LEU A 302 25.49 58.87 70.81
N ASN A 303 25.26 57.72 71.45
CA ASN A 303 25.70 57.50 72.82
C ASN A 303 26.82 56.45 72.88
N ARG A 304 28.03 56.99 72.98
CA ARG A 304 29.30 56.33 73.25
C ARG A 304 29.38 55.95 74.73
N LYS A 305 29.54 54.66 75.08
CA LYS A 305 30.42 54.22 76.20
C LYS A 305 30.53 52.69 76.38
N ARG A 306 31.78 52.24 76.31
CA ARG A 306 32.52 51.17 77.04
C ARG A 306 31.78 50.22 78.00
N GLY A 307 32.26 48.96 77.98
CA GLY A 307 32.33 48.03 79.11
C GLY A 307 31.73 46.67 78.77
N ALA A 308 32.50 45.62 78.49
CA ALA A 308 33.21 44.72 79.42
C ALA A 308 32.45 43.39 79.64
N ALA A 309 33.16 42.30 79.35
CA ALA A 309 33.10 40.91 79.84
C ALA A 309 31.85 40.32 80.53
N GLY A 310 31.53 39.07 80.15
CA GLY A 310 30.68 38.12 80.90
C GLY A 310 29.73 37.36 79.97
N ALA A 311 30.06 36.16 79.47
CA ALA A 311 29.95 34.84 80.12
C ALA A 311 28.51 34.32 80.26
N ALA A 312 28.30 33.08 79.77
CA ALA A 312 27.18 32.14 80.02
C ALA A 312 25.80 32.54 79.43
N THR A 313 24.88 31.70 78.95
CA THR A 313 24.65 30.24 78.91
C THR A 313 23.30 30.01 78.19
N ALA A 314 23.14 28.88 77.49
CA ALA A 314 21.86 28.16 77.21
C ALA A 314 20.77 28.90 76.39
N SER A 315 19.85 28.32 75.62
CA SER A 315 19.50 26.98 75.12
C SER A 315 18.40 27.19 74.04
N PRO A 316 17.97 26.15 73.28
CA PRO A 316 17.20 26.32 72.04
C PRO A 316 15.66 26.19 72.18
N MET A 317 14.96 26.46 71.07
CA MET A 317 13.56 26.10 70.68
C MET A 317 12.42 27.03 71.20
N PRO A 318 11.23 27.07 70.56
CA PRO A 318 10.70 26.13 69.56
C PRO A 318 10.11 26.71 68.26
N LYS A 319 10.00 25.78 67.30
CA LYS A 319 9.14 25.80 66.11
C LYS A 319 7.71 26.21 66.45
N LEU A 320 7.14 27.14 65.69
CA LEU A 320 5.70 27.36 65.64
C LEU A 320 5.18 26.97 64.26
N VAL A 321 4.44 25.86 64.31
CA VAL A 321 3.58 25.27 63.31
C VAL A 321 2.42 26.21 63.03
N ALA A 322 2.15 26.50 61.76
CA ALA A 322 0.84 26.96 61.32
C ALA A 322 0.31 25.98 60.26
N ARG A 323 -0.76 25.28 60.63
CA ARG A 323 -1.63 24.47 59.76
C ARG A 323 -2.66 25.38 59.08
N SER A 324 -2.80 25.23 57.76
CA SER A 324 -4.01 24.91 56.95
C SER A 324 -5.35 25.63 57.26
N PRO A 325 -6.22 25.93 56.25
CA PRO A 325 -6.87 24.85 55.48
C PRO A 325 -7.30 25.12 54.02
N MET A 326 -7.57 23.98 53.35
CA MET A 326 -8.62 23.72 52.33
C MET A 326 -8.76 24.63 51.12
N LEU A 327 -8.61 24.04 49.92
CA LEU A 327 -9.65 24.08 48.88
C LEU A 327 -9.52 22.90 47.89
N GLN A 328 -10.52 22.02 47.98
CA GLN A 328 -11.26 21.29 46.95
C GLN A 328 -10.55 20.50 45.83
N GLN A 329 -10.59 19.18 46.05
CA GLN A 329 -11.05 18.13 45.13
C GLN A 329 -11.82 18.59 43.87
N LEU A 330 -11.37 18.13 42.70
CA LEU A 330 -12.21 17.63 41.61
C LEU A 330 -11.40 16.61 40.78
N GLY A 331 -11.37 15.37 41.25
CA GLY A 331 -10.85 14.20 40.53
C GLY A 331 -12.01 13.26 40.20
N GLY A 332 -12.72 13.55 39.12
CA GLY A 332 -13.85 12.76 38.63
C GLY A 332 -13.39 11.71 37.62
N VAL A 333 -13.55 10.45 38.01
CA VAL A 333 -13.40 9.24 37.21
C VAL A 333 -14.39 9.21 36.05
N TYR A 334 -13.91 9.00 34.82
CA TYR A 334 -14.71 8.43 33.74
C TYR A 334 -13.91 7.33 33.02
N SER A 335 -14.04 6.11 33.53
CA SER A 335 -13.74 4.88 32.79
C SER A 335 -15.04 4.44 32.09
N GLY A 336 -15.21 4.84 30.84
CA GLY A 336 -16.29 4.40 29.97
C GLY A 336 -15.80 3.36 28.97
N SER A 337 -15.89 2.08 29.34
CA SER A 337 -15.74 0.95 28.42
C SER A 337 -16.97 0.88 27.51
N GLY A 338 -16.85 1.43 26.30
CA GLY A 338 -17.86 1.36 25.24
C GLY A 338 -17.59 0.19 24.30
N SER A 339 -18.27 -0.93 24.54
CA SER A 339 -18.34 -2.06 23.61
C SER A 339 -19.10 -1.65 22.35
N VAL A 340 -18.39 -1.49 21.22
CA VAL A 340 -19.00 -1.19 19.92
C VAL A 340 -19.45 -2.49 19.27
N ARG A 341 -20.77 -2.67 19.28
CA ARG A 341 -21.51 -3.72 18.60
C ARG A 341 -21.44 -3.50 17.08
N HIS A 342 -20.82 -4.42 16.35
CA HIS A 342 -20.87 -4.47 14.89
C HIS A 342 -22.32 -4.53 14.39
N LYS A 343 -22.79 -3.45 13.75
CA LYS A 343 -23.94 -3.46 12.85
C LYS A 343 -23.43 -3.74 11.43
N LYS A 344 -23.83 -4.89 10.87
CA LYS A 344 -23.80 -5.15 9.44
C LYS A 344 -24.65 -4.07 8.74
N HIS A 345 -24.01 -3.24 7.93
CA HIS A 345 -24.72 -2.42 6.94
C HIS A 345 -24.57 -3.06 5.57
N ASN A 346 -25.71 -3.21 4.92
CA ASN A 346 -25.89 -3.73 3.58
C ASN A 346 -25.07 -2.90 2.57
N SER A 347 -24.33 -3.61 1.70
CA SER A 347 -23.76 -3.06 0.48
C SER A 347 -24.90 -2.65 -0.45
N LEU A 348 -25.08 -1.33 -0.60
CA LEU A 348 -25.81 -0.75 -1.72
C LEU A 348 -24.85 -0.59 -2.88
N ASP A 349 -25.33 -1.01 -4.05
CA ASP A 349 -24.69 -0.93 -5.35
C ASP A 349 -24.16 0.49 -5.64
N ALA A 350 -22.86 0.59 -5.87
CA ALA A 350 -22.27 1.72 -6.57
C ALA A 350 -21.89 1.27 -7.98
N SER A 351 -22.59 1.87 -8.95
CA SER A 351 -22.35 1.85 -10.38
C SER A 351 -20.98 2.47 -10.74
N PRO A 352 -20.49 2.26 -11.99
CA PRO A 352 -19.08 2.40 -12.31
C PRO A 352 -18.73 3.84 -12.71
N PHE A 353 -17.59 4.31 -12.19
CA PHE A 353 -16.74 5.31 -12.83
C PHE A 353 -15.32 4.76 -12.93
#